data_AF-A0A939V1D0-F1
#
_entry.id   AF-A0A939V1D0-F1
#
_cell.length_a   1.000
_cell.length_b   1.000
_cell.length_c   1.000
_cell.angle_alpha   90.00
_cell.angle_beta   90.00
_cell.angle_gamma   90.00
#
_symmetry.space_group_name_H-M   'P 1'
#
loop_
_entity.id
_entity.type
_entity.pdbx_description
1 polymer ?
#
loop_
_entity_poly.entity_id
_entity_poly.type
_entity_poly.pdbx_seq_one_letter_code
_entity_poly.pdbx_strand_id
1 'polypeptide(L)'
;MAINTESKSARLSDDLIDDFIKVRKYKSMSQAELAKKSGLHQAAVGRIENKSTDPRLETILKMLNTMGYTLTIIPAFFEPEYATTLEINGVMESLSDESLKRIKAYADALYEEELKRKQEAFEKLMSLAKPMDIGDDYKAILEEELIRKYEGLD
;
A
#
# COMPACT_ATOMS: atom_id res chain seq x y z
N MET A 1 18.32 -21.83 23.86
CA MET A 1 17.58 -20.55 23.76
C MET A 1 16.71 -20.65 22.50
N ALA A 2 15.54 -21.31 22.61
CA ALA A 2 14.71 -21.70 21.46
C ALA A 2 13.22 -21.41 21.73
N ILE A 3 12.92 -20.27 22.35
CA ILE A 3 11.57 -19.95 22.84
C ILE A 3 10.94 -18.75 22.09
N ASN A 4 11.62 -18.12 21.11
CA ASN A 4 11.16 -16.83 20.58
C ASN A 4 10.85 -16.76 19.06
N THR A 5 10.99 -17.87 18.33
CA THR A 5 10.74 -17.91 16.87
C THR A 5 9.30 -18.31 16.52
N GLU A 6 8.73 -19.31 17.20
CA GLU A 6 7.32 -19.73 16.97
C GLU A 6 6.32 -18.61 17.31
N SER A 7 6.51 -17.91 18.43
CA SER A 7 5.63 -16.80 18.82
C SER A 7 5.73 -15.59 17.88
N LYS A 8 6.87 -15.38 17.20
CA LYS A 8 7.04 -14.26 16.27
C LYS A 8 6.37 -14.55 14.92
N SER A 9 6.49 -15.80 14.44
CA SER A 9 5.81 -16.24 13.21
C SER A 9 4.29 -16.21 13.35
N ALA A 10 3.76 -16.65 14.50
CA ALA A 10 2.33 -16.60 14.77
C ALA A 10 1.79 -15.16 14.79
N ARG A 11 2.51 -14.21 15.42
CA ARG A 11 2.13 -12.79 15.41
C ARG A 11 2.09 -12.19 14.01
N LEU A 12 3.11 -12.46 13.19
CA LEU A 12 3.15 -12.02 11.79
C LEU A 12 1.95 -12.55 10.97
N SER A 13 1.56 -13.80 11.20
CA SER A 13 0.37 -14.39 10.56
C SER A 13 -0.92 -13.70 11.01
N ASP A 14 -1.03 -13.41 12.30
CA ASP A 14 -2.20 -12.74 12.88
C ASP A 14 -2.35 -11.31 12.34
N ASP A 15 -1.25 -10.55 12.29
CA ASP A 15 -1.23 -9.19 11.76
C ASP A 15 -1.61 -9.16 10.28
N LEU A 16 -1.09 -10.11 9.49
CA LEU A 16 -1.45 -10.27 8.09
C LEU A 16 -2.95 -10.55 7.92
N ILE A 17 -3.52 -11.44 8.74
CA ILE A 17 -4.95 -11.75 8.70
C ILE A 17 -5.79 -10.51 9.07
N ASP A 18 -5.34 -9.71 10.04
CA ASP A 18 -6.05 -8.49 10.44
C ASP A 18 -6.07 -7.45 9.30
N ASP A 19 -4.96 -7.30 8.57
CA ASP A 19 -4.90 -6.43 7.40
C ASP A 19 -5.80 -6.90 6.25
N PHE A 20 -5.93 -8.22 6.06
CA PHE A 20 -6.89 -8.79 5.11
C PHE A 20 -8.34 -8.41 5.47
N ILE A 21 -8.68 -8.48 6.75
CA ILE A 21 -10.01 -8.12 7.23
C ILE A 21 -10.27 -6.63 7.00
N LYS A 22 -9.29 -5.76 7.24
CA LYS A 22 -9.39 -4.32 6.96
C LYS A 22 -9.64 -4.08 5.48
N VAL A 23 -8.84 -4.68 4.59
CA VAL A 23 -8.99 -4.56 3.14
C VAL A 23 -10.38 -5.04 2.67
N ARG A 24 -10.85 -6.19 3.16
CA ARG A 24 -12.18 -6.71 2.81
C ARG A 24 -13.29 -5.73 3.21
N LYS A 25 -13.22 -5.22 4.44
CA LYS A 25 -14.20 -4.25 4.96
C LYS A 25 -14.17 -2.93 4.19
N TYR A 26 -12.98 -2.43 3.87
CA TYR A 26 -12.79 -1.24 3.04
C TYR A 26 -13.43 -1.38 1.66
N LYS A 27 -13.35 -2.58 1.06
CA LYS A 27 -14.04 -2.89 -0.20
C LYS A 27 -15.54 -3.16 -0.04
N SER A 28 -16.10 -2.99 1.16
CA SER A 28 -17.50 -3.30 1.51
C SER A 28 -17.92 -4.72 1.14
N MET A 29 -16.98 -5.67 1.18
CA MET A 29 -17.23 -7.07 0.83
C MET A 29 -17.59 -7.87 2.06
N SER A 30 -18.65 -8.68 1.99
CA SER A 30 -18.94 -9.70 3.00
C SER A 30 -17.99 -10.90 2.88
N GLN A 31 -17.88 -11.72 3.93
CA GLN A 31 -17.14 -13.00 3.87
C GLN A 31 -17.69 -13.93 2.78
N ALA A 32 -19.01 -13.92 2.56
CA ALA A 32 -19.67 -14.72 1.52
C ALA A 32 -19.28 -14.25 0.11
N GLU A 33 -19.23 -12.94 -0.11
CA GLU A 33 -18.82 -12.38 -1.40
C GLU A 33 -17.34 -12.61 -1.70
N LEU A 34 -16.46 -12.43 -0.70
CA LEU A 34 -15.05 -12.75 -0.85
C LEU A 34 -14.86 -14.23 -1.17
N ALA A 35 -15.55 -15.11 -0.46
CA ALA A 35 -15.49 -16.55 -0.69
C ALA A 35 -15.92 -16.90 -2.11
N LYS A 36 -17.09 -16.39 -2.55
CA LYS A 36 -17.61 -16.63 -3.90
C LYS A 36 -16.64 -16.15 -4.98
N LYS A 37 -16.12 -14.93 -4.86
CA LYS A 37 -15.19 -14.36 -5.86
C LYS A 37 -13.81 -15.03 -5.85
N SER A 38 -13.37 -15.56 -4.71
CA SER A 38 -12.08 -16.26 -4.57
C SER A 38 -12.16 -17.76 -4.88
N GLY A 39 -13.35 -18.29 -5.18
CA GLY A 39 -13.57 -19.74 -5.36
C GLY A 39 -13.39 -20.55 -4.07
N LEU A 40 -13.64 -19.93 -2.91
CA LEU A 40 -13.52 -20.54 -1.59
C LEU A 40 -14.91 -20.79 -0.98
N HIS A 41 -14.97 -21.71 -0.01
CA HIS A 41 -16.15 -21.82 0.85
C HIS A 41 -16.19 -20.66 1.87
N GLN A 42 -17.37 -20.10 2.12
CA GLN A 42 -17.54 -19.04 3.13
C GLN A 42 -17.01 -19.46 4.52
N ALA A 43 -17.24 -20.72 4.92
CA ALA A 43 -16.71 -21.25 6.17
C ALA A 43 -15.17 -21.27 6.20
N ALA A 44 -14.50 -21.43 5.05
CA ALA A 44 -13.05 -21.35 4.97
C ALA A 44 -12.58 -19.91 5.20
N VAL A 45 -13.21 -18.91 4.57
CA VAL A 45 -12.91 -17.49 4.82
C VAL A 45 -13.13 -17.12 6.29
N GLY A 46 -14.24 -17.57 6.89
CA GLY A 46 -14.50 -17.33 8.32
C GLY A 46 -13.46 -17.96 9.25
N ARG A 47 -12.98 -19.18 8.94
CA ARG A 47 -11.90 -19.83 9.71
C ARG A 47 -10.53 -19.16 9.54
N ILE A 48 -10.30 -18.52 8.40
CA ILE A 48 -9.07 -17.74 8.17
C ILE A 48 -9.15 -16.45 8.98
N GLU A 49 -10.26 -15.71 8.87
CA GLU A 49 -10.42 -14.42 9.56
C GLU A 49 -10.46 -14.56 11.09
N ASN A 50 -10.90 -15.70 11.62
CA ASN A 50 -10.89 -15.94 13.07
C ASN A 50 -9.58 -16.61 13.56
N LYS A 51 -8.57 -16.75 12.69
CA LYS A 51 -7.25 -17.34 13.02
C LYS A 51 -7.33 -18.78 13.54
N SER A 52 -8.39 -19.53 13.20
CA SER A 52 -8.59 -20.93 13.62
C SER A 52 -8.01 -21.97 12.66
N THR A 53 -7.52 -21.51 11.50
CA THR A 53 -6.83 -22.36 10.53
C THR A 53 -5.63 -21.61 9.98
N ASP A 54 -4.56 -22.33 9.68
CA ASP A 54 -3.40 -21.77 8.97
C ASP A 54 -3.66 -21.88 7.46
N PRO A 55 -3.97 -20.77 6.77
CA PRO A 55 -4.20 -20.80 5.33
C PRO A 55 -2.90 -21.03 4.57
N ARG A 56 -2.95 -21.87 3.54
CA ARG A 56 -1.86 -21.94 2.55
C ARG A 56 -1.64 -20.57 1.91
N LEU A 57 -0.38 -20.24 1.61
CA LEU A 57 -0.02 -19.01 0.91
C LEU A 57 -0.84 -18.80 -0.37
N GLU A 58 -1.09 -19.85 -1.14
CA GLU A 58 -1.94 -19.79 -2.34
C GLU A 58 -3.36 -19.27 -2.05
N THR A 59 -3.95 -19.65 -0.92
CA THR A 59 -5.28 -19.21 -0.49
C THR A 59 -5.28 -17.70 -0.17
N ILE A 60 -4.25 -17.25 0.55
CA ILE A 60 -3.99 -15.84 0.88
C ILE A 60 -3.85 -15.01 -0.40
N LEU A 61 -3.02 -15.46 -1.35
CA LEU A 61 -2.81 -14.77 -2.62
C LEU A 61 -4.08 -14.71 -3.49
N LYS A 62 -4.90 -15.77 -3.50
CA LYS A 62 -6.20 -15.76 -4.19
C LYS A 62 -7.14 -14.70 -3.62
N MET A 63 -7.26 -14.65 -2.29
CA MET A 63 -8.10 -13.65 -1.62
C MET A 63 -7.63 -12.22 -1.91
N LEU A 64 -6.32 -11.95 -1.87
CA LEU A 64 -5.75 -10.64 -2.22
C LEU A 64 -6.09 -10.24 -3.64
N ASN A 65 -5.82 -11.13 -4.60
CA ASN A 65 -6.06 -10.85 -6.01
C ASN A 65 -7.55 -10.53 -6.27
N THR A 66 -8.46 -11.28 -5.63
CA THR A 66 -9.91 -11.01 -5.67
C THR A 66 -10.29 -9.63 -5.13
N MET A 67 -9.55 -9.12 -4.14
CA MET A 67 -9.75 -7.77 -3.58
C MET A 67 -9.02 -6.67 -4.38
N GLY A 68 -8.22 -7.04 -5.39
CA GLY A 68 -7.39 -6.12 -6.18
C GLY A 68 -6.06 -5.75 -5.52
N TYR A 69 -5.53 -6.61 -4.65
CA TYR A 69 -4.27 -6.42 -3.93
C TYR A 69 -3.24 -7.50 -4.29
N THR A 70 -1.98 -7.22 -3.99
CA THR A 70 -0.85 -8.16 -4.11
C THR A 70 -0.04 -8.16 -2.82
N LEU A 71 0.83 -9.15 -2.65
CA LEU A 71 1.75 -9.26 -1.51
C LEU A 71 3.16 -8.88 -1.96
N THR A 72 3.84 -8.04 -1.18
CA THR A 72 5.24 -7.66 -1.40
C THR A 72 6.08 -7.98 -0.17
N ILE A 73 7.39 -8.21 -0.36
CA ILE A 73 8.35 -8.43 0.72
C ILE A 73 9.15 -7.16 0.88
N ILE A 74 9.08 -6.56 2.06
CA ILE A 74 9.82 -5.34 2.41
C ILE A 74 10.87 -5.65 3.48
N PRO A 75 11.99 -4.91 3.52
CA PRO A 75 12.93 -5.00 4.63
C PRO A 75 12.27 -4.57 5.94
N ALA A 76 12.51 -5.29 7.04
CA ALA A 76 11.88 -5.00 8.34
C ALA A 76 12.30 -3.66 8.99
N PHE A 77 13.27 -2.97 8.40
CA PHE A 77 13.70 -1.62 8.80
C PHE A 77 13.12 -0.52 7.89
N PHE A 78 12.25 -0.89 6.96
CA PHE A 78 11.61 0.01 6.02
C PHE A 78 10.15 0.19 6.40
N GLU A 79 9.77 1.41 6.76
CA GLU A 79 8.37 1.81 6.96
C GLU A 79 7.85 2.34 5.62
N PRO A 80 7.05 1.56 4.87
CA PRO A 80 6.55 2.04 3.60
C PRO A 80 5.56 3.18 3.81
N GLU A 81 5.72 4.28 3.08
CA GLU A 81 4.79 5.43 3.08
C GLU A 81 3.31 5.01 2.86
N TYR A 82 3.07 3.86 2.21
CA TYR A 82 1.72 3.33 1.96
C TYR A 82 1.08 2.58 3.14
N ALA A 83 1.82 2.13 4.16
CA ALA A 83 1.22 1.46 5.33
C ALA A 83 0.32 2.43 6.11
N THR A 84 0.71 3.71 6.15
CA THR A 84 -0.06 4.79 6.77
C THR A 84 -1.43 4.99 6.13
N THR A 85 -1.59 4.66 4.84
CA THR A 85 -2.84 4.86 4.09
C THR A 85 -4.00 4.03 4.63
N LEU A 86 -3.77 2.79 5.10
CA LEU A 86 -4.84 1.94 5.65
C LEU A 86 -5.35 2.45 7.01
N GLU A 87 -4.43 2.97 7.83
CA GLU A 87 -4.73 3.53 9.15
C GLU A 87 -5.48 4.87 9.02
N ILE A 88 -5.03 5.73 8.10
CA ILE A 88 -5.70 7.01 7.78
C ILE A 88 -7.14 6.76 7.32
N ASN A 89 -7.37 5.78 6.45
CA ASN A 89 -8.72 5.50 5.95
C ASN A 89 -9.69 5.05 7.06
N GLY A 90 -9.24 4.23 8.00
CA GLY A 90 -10.06 3.83 9.15
C GLY A 90 -10.41 5.01 10.07
N VAL A 91 -9.49 5.95 10.25
CA VAL A 91 -9.75 7.20 10.98
C VAL A 91 -10.71 8.10 10.19
N MET A 92 -10.51 8.22 8.87
CA MET A 92 -11.36 9.03 7.98
C MET A 92 -12.83 8.61 8.00
N GLU A 93 -13.14 7.32 8.06
CA GLU A 93 -14.53 6.83 8.15
C GLU A 93 -15.26 7.28 9.43
N SER A 94 -14.52 7.62 10.48
CA SER A 94 -15.05 8.08 11.77
C SER A 94 -15.16 9.61 11.90
N LEU A 95 -14.62 10.35 10.93
CA LEU A 95 -14.52 11.80 10.97
C LEU A 95 -15.71 12.46 10.27
N SER A 96 -16.10 13.65 10.75
CA SER A 96 -17.11 14.47 10.09
C SER A 96 -16.59 15.03 8.76
N ASP A 97 -17.50 15.27 7.81
CA ASP A 97 -17.18 15.83 6.48
C ASP A 97 -16.36 17.13 6.54
N GLU A 98 -16.59 17.95 7.57
CA GLU A 98 -15.84 19.18 7.84
C GLU A 98 -14.38 18.90 8.20
N SER A 99 -14.13 17.87 9.03
CA SER A 99 -12.79 17.47 9.45
C SER A 99 -12.04 16.81 8.30
N LEU A 100 -12.74 16.00 7.49
CA LEU A 100 -12.20 15.40 6.27
C LEU A 100 -11.71 16.45 5.28
N LYS A 101 -12.50 17.51 5.04
CA LYS A 101 -12.10 18.62 4.16
C LYS A 101 -10.83 19.31 4.64
N ARG A 102 -10.70 19.56 5.96
CA ARG A 102 -9.51 20.20 6.54
C ARG A 102 -8.28 19.32 6.45
N ILE A 103 -8.42 18.03 6.75
CA ILE A 103 -7.33 17.06 6.63
C ILE A 103 -6.90 16.94 5.17
N LYS A 104 -7.84 16.86 4.23
CA LYS A 104 -7.53 16.82 2.80
C LYS A 104 -6.77 18.07 2.35
N ALA A 105 -7.25 19.26 2.68
CA ALA A 105 -6.57 20.51 2.33
C ALA A 105 -5.15 20.59 2.93
N TYR A 106 -4.96 20.08 4.14
CA TYR A 106 -3.64 20.00 4.78
C TYR A 106 -2.73 18.97 4.10
N ALA A 107 -3.26 17.80 3.76
CA ALA A 107 -2.53 16.75 3.05
C ALA A 107 -2.10 17.20 1.64
N ASP A 108 -2.99 17.88 0.91
CA ASP A 108 -2.71 18.44 -0.42
C ASP A 108 -1.58 19.48 -0.34
N ALA A 109 -1.63 20.38 0.65
CA ALA A 109 -0.57 21.38 0.87
C ALA A 109 0.79 20.75 1.24
N LEU A 110 0.79 19.70 2.07
CA LEU A 110 2.01 18.95 2.39
C LEU A 110 2.57 18.24 1.16
N TYR A 111 1.71 17.65 0.33
CA TYR A 111 2.11 16.97 -0.90
C TYR A 111 2.76 17.95 -1.89
N GLU A 112 2.17 19.13 -2.08
CA GLU A 112 2.74 20.20 -2.92
C GLU A 112 4.11 20.67 -2.39
N GLU A 113 4.25 20.85 -1.07
CA GLU A 113 5.53 21.25 -0.47
C GLU A 113 6.61 20.17 -0.68
N GLU A 114 6.25 18.90 -0.51
CA GLU A 114 7.17 17.79 -0.70
C GLU A 114 7.58 17.62 -2.16
N LEU A 115 6.65 17.77 -3.10
CA LEU A 115 6.92 17.74 -4.54
C LEU A 115 7.92 18.84 -4.93
N LYS A 116 7.72 20.05 -4.39
CA LYS A 116 8.63 21.17 -4.60
C LYS A 116 10.02 20.89 -4.04
N ARG A 117 10.12 20.34 -2.82
CA ARG A 117 11.42 19.94 -2.23
C ARG A 117 12.13 18.88 -3.07
N LYS A 118 11.41 17.89 -3.59
CA LYS A 118 11.97 16.85 -4.46
C LYS A 118 12.44 17.42 -5.80
N GLN A 119 11.67 18.34 -6.40
CA GLN A 119 12.08 19.08 -7.60
C GLN A 119 13.35 19.90 -7.36
N GLU A 120 13.41 20.69 -6.30
CA GLU A 120 14.60 21.49 -5.95
C GLU A 120 15.82 20.60 -5.69
N ALA A 121 15.64 19.46 -5.02
CA ALA A 121 16.70 18.49 -4.79
C ALA A 121 17.19 17.84 -6.10
N PHE A 122 16.26 17.51 -7.01
CA PHE A 122 16.59 16.98 -8.34
C PHE A 122 17.31 18.02 -9.19
N GLU A 123 16.82 19.25 -9.27
CA GLU A 123 17.47 20.35 -9.99
C GLU A 123 18.87 20.61 -9.44
N LYS A 124 19.02 20.61 -8.12
CA LYS A 124 20.33 20.72 -7.47
C LYS A 124 21.23 19.56 -7.87
N LEU A 125 20.74 18.33 -7.86
CA LEU A 125 21.49 17.15 -8.28
C LEU A 125 21.89 17.22 -9.75
N MET A 126 20.98 17.64 -10.64
CA MET A 126 21.23 17.86 -12.07
C MET A 126 22.23 19.00 -12.32
N SER A 127 22.19 20.06 -11.50
CA SER A 127 23.14 21.17 -11.57
C SER A 127 24.56 20.76 -11.14
N LEU A 128 24.65 19.87 -10.15
CA LEU A 128 25.90 19.26 -9.68
C LEU A 128 26.44 18.20 -10.66
N ALA A 129 25.60 17.70 -11.57
CA ALA A 129 25.93 16.63 -12.52
C ALA A 129 26.55 17.11 -13.86
N LYS A 130 26.90 18.39 -14.07
CA LYS A 130 27.40 18.84 -15.39
C LYS A 130 28.88 18.49 -15.67
N PRO A 131 29.25 17.92 -16.86
CA PRO A 131 28.45 17.25 -17.88
C PRO A 131 28.76 15.75 -17.91
N MET A 132 27.80 14.90 -17.57
CA MET A 132 27.70 13.66 -18.34
C MET A 132 26.94 14.06 -19.60
N ASP A 133 27.62 14.08 -20.74
CA ASP A 133 27.03 14.31 -22.06
C ASP A 133 26.10 13.15 -22.40
N ILE A 134 24.96 13.10 -21.72
CA ILE A 134 23.83 12.31 -22.15
C ILE A 134 23.16 13.21 -23.17
N GLY A 135 23.59 13.08 -24.43
CA GLY A 135 23.10 13.88 -25.54
C GLY A 135 21.58 14.00 -25.52
N ASP A 136 21.07 15.07 -26.12
CA ASP A 136 19.68 15.57 -25.99
C ASP A 136 18.58 14.50 -25.97
N ASP A 137 18.79 13.35 -26.62
CA ASP A 137 17.95 12.16 -26.60
C ASP A 137 17.64 11.62 -25.19
N TYR A 138 18.62 11.54 -24.28
CA TYR A 138 18.38 10.95 -22.94
C TYR A 138 17.63 11.89 -22.00
N LYS A 139 17.76 13.20 -22.20
CA LYS A 139 16.98 14.19 -21.47
C LYS A 139 15.51 14.10 -21.84
N ALA A 140 15.22 13.95 -23.15
CA ALA A 140 13.86 13.75 -23.65
C ALA A 140 13.25 12.45 -23.11
N ILE A 141 14.00 11.33 -23.08
CA ILE A 141 13.52 10.04 -22.56
C ILE A 141 13.16 10.13 -21.07
N LEU A 142 13.97 10.79 -20.25
CA LEU A 142 13.71 10.96 -18.82
C LEU A 142 12.52 11.90 -18.57
N GLU A 143 12.38 12.97 -19.35
CA GLU A 143 11.21 13.87 -19.29
C GLU A 143 9.93 13.12 -19.70
N GLU A 144 9.97 12.28 -20.74
CA GLU A 144 8.84 11.45 -21.18
C GLU A 144 8.43 10.40 -20.13
N GLU A 145 9.40 9.75 -19.48
CA GLU A 145 9.14 8.80 -18.39
C GLU A 145 8.56 9.49 -17.14
N LEU A 146 9.02 10.70 -16.82
CA LEU A 146 8.50 11.49 -15.71
C LEU A 146 7.06 11.94 -15.98
N ILE A 147 6.77 12.43 -17.19
CA ILE A 147 5.40 12.78 -17.61
C ILE A 147 4.49 11.55 -17.58
N ARG A 148 4.94 10.40 -18.10
CA ARG A 148 4.16 9.14 -18.00
C ARG A 148 3.88 8.71 -16.57
N LYS A 149 4.84 8.86 -15.67
CA LYS A 149 4.76 8.35 -14.30
C LYS A 149 4.00 9.28 -13.36
N TYR A 150 3.96 10.59 -13.65
CA TYR A 150 3.42 11.60 -12.75
C TYR A 150 2.31 12.48 -13.36
N GLU A 151 2.13 12.50 -14.68
CA GLU A 151 1.02 13.19 -15.38
C GLU A 151 0.07 12.22 -16.11
N GLY A 152 0.34 10.92 -16.12
CA GLY A 152 -0.47 9.92 -16.82
C GLY A 152 -1.53 9.23 -15.96
N LEU A 153 -2.59 9.94 -15.57
CA LEU A 153 -3.88 9.37 -15.16
C LEU A 153 -5.01 10.37 -15.53
N ASP A 154 -5.32 10.42 -16.82
CA ASP A 154 -6.69 10.67 -17.28
C ASP A 154 -7.45 9.33 -17.35
#